data_AF-A0A7W5SCY1-F1
#
_entry.id   AF-A0A7W5SCY1-F1
#
_cell.length_a   1.000
_cell.length_b   1.000
_cell.length_c   1.000
_cell.angle_alpha   90.00
_cell.angle_beta   90.00
_cell.angle_gamma   90.00
#
_symmetry.space_group_name_H-M   'P 1'
#
loop_
_entity.id
_entity.type
_entity.pdbx_description
1 polymer ?
#
loop_
_entity_poly.entity_id
_entity_poly.type
_entity_poly.pdbx_seq_one_letter_code
_entity_poly.pdbx_strand_id
1 'polypeptide(L)'
;MDSADQTLEQLGWDAHFENQISAAEAAYCHPARVMAVHRGQIAVAGSGWAGDLSPYIAGATPSDDHPTVGDWLLTSADRAQALRVLGRKNLFKRRAPGDPRGEQMIAANVDTVFLVASCNQDFSVARLERYLVLAREVGVDAVVILTKIDLTDTPETYVDAVRAIEPGLIVETVDGREPDAVARLAAWCGIGKTVAFLGSSGVGKSTLVNTLRGSASIATQAIREHDGTGRHTTTVRQMHRLDQGGWLLDLPGMRELQLSDAAAGIAEVFDDFTFAAQECRFSNCAHGGEPGCAVRAAIDAGTLTPERFARWRALEAGEAATTARTSRRRPR
;
A
#
# COMPACT_ATOMS: atom_id res chain seq x y z
N MET A 1 -9.83 -21.41 13.61
CA MET A 1 -8.67 -22.31 13.72
C MET A 1 -7.61 -21.55 14.48
N ASP A 2 -7.25 -22.08 15.66
CA ASP A 2 -6.31 -21.44 16.59
C ASP A 2 -4.96 -21.19 15.91
N SER A 3 -4.33 -20.06 16.23
CA SER A 3 -3.01 -19.65 15.74
C SER A 3 -1.87 -20.60 16.17
N ALA A 4 -2.17 -21.63 16.97
CA ALA A 4 -1.21 -22.55 17.57
C ALA A 4 -0.70 -23.67 16.63
N ASP A 5 -1.23 -23.81 15.41
CA ASP A 5 -0.79 -24.83 14.43
C ASP A 5 -0.09 -24.24 13.19
N GLN A 6 0.28 -22.96 13.22
CA GLN A 6 0.87 -22.29 12.05
C GLN A 6 2.38 -22.53 11.94
N THR A 7 2.87 -22.83 10.74
CA THR A 7 4.31 -22.86 10.43
C THR A 7 4.84 -21.47 10.10
N LEU A 8 6.16 -21.27 10.19
CA LEU A 8 6.79 -20.00 9.79
C LEU A 8 6.51 -19.66 8.31
N GLU A 9 6.54 -20.65 7.42
CA GLU A 9 6.22 -20.49 6.00
C GLU A 9 4.79 -19.99 5.80
N GLN A 10 3.82 -20.54 6.53
CA GLN A 10 2.42 -20.08 6.50
C GLN A 10 2.24 -18.66 7.06
N LEU A 11 3.18 -18.20 7.87
CA LEU A 11 3.26 -16.83 8.34
C LEU A 11 4.03 -15.93 7.37
N GLY A 12 4.62 -16.44 6.28
CA GLY A 12 5.36 -15.63 5.30
C GLY A 12 6.85 -15.50 5.59
N TRP A 13 7.42 -16.44 6.34
CA TRP A 13 8.86 -16.55 6.54
C TRP A 13 9.54 -17.06 5.29
N ASP A 14 10.68 -16.47 4.95
CA ASP A 14 11.50 -16.88 3.80
C ASP A 14 12.99 -16.59 4.02
N ALA A 15 13.78 -16.85 2.98
CA ALA A 15 15.23 -16.69 2.99
C ALA A 15 15.69 -15.26 3.34
N HIS A 16 14.89 -14.23 3.04
CA HIS A 16 15.24 -12.85 3.38
C HIS A 16 15.37 -12.65 4.89
N PHE A 17 14.51 -13.29 5.68
CA PHE A 17 14.57 -13.20 7.14
C PHE A 17 15.51 -14.24 7.75
N GLU A 18 15.56 -15.45 7.18
CA GLU A 18 16.45 -16.51 7.64
C GLU A 18 17.93 -16.10 7.61
N ASN A 19 18.35 -15.43 6.53
CA ASN A 19 19.74 -14.97 6.35
C ASN A 19 20.17 -13.86 7.33
N GLN A 20 19.24 -13.32 8.14
CA GLN A 20 19.53 -12.29 9.14
C GLN A 20 19.77 -12.85 10.53
N ILE A 21 19.63 -14.17 10.73
CA ILE A 21 19.77 -14.83 12.03
C ILE A 21 21.11 -15.58 12.06
N SER A 22 21.95 -15.27 13.04
CA SER A 22 23.16 -16.05 13.30
C SER A 22 22.84 -17.42 13.93
N ALA A 23 23.73 -18.40 13.78
CA ALA A 23 23.56 -19.71 14.42
C ALA A 23 23.44 -19.61 15.95
N ALA A 24 24.07 -18.62 16.57
CA ALA A 24 23.95 -18.35 18.00
C ALA A 24 22.56 -17.82 18.37
N GLU A 25 22.00 -16.90 17.59
CA GLU A 25 20.63 -16.40 17.80
C GLU A 25 19.60 -17.50 17.59
N ALA A 26 19.74 -18.33 16.55
CA ALA A 26 18.80 -19.41 16.25
C ALA A 26 18.67 -20.45 17.39
N ALA A 27 19.69 -20.56 18.25
CA ALA A 27 19.67 -21.47 19.41
C ALA A 27 18.86 -20.92 20.61
N TYR A 28 18.70 -19.60 20.71
CA TYR A 28 18.14 -18.94 21.90
C TYR A 28 17.03 -17.93 21.61
N CYS A 29 16.71 -17.71 20.34
CA CYS A 29 15.68 -16.77 19.90
C CYS A 29 14.67 -17.47 19.01
N HIS A 30 13.44 -16.94 19.00
CA HIS A 30 12.37 -17.46 18.15
C HIS A 30 11.85 -16.38 17.20
N PRO A 31 11.72 -16.67 15.89
CA PRO A 31 11.04 -15.78 14.97
C PRO A 31 9.57 -15.65 15.31
N ALA A 32 9.05 -14.42 15.26
CA ALA A 32 7.64 -14.12 15.40
C ALA A 32 7.23 -13.01 14.44
N ARG A 33 6.08 -13.17 13.79
CA ARG A 33 5.45 -12.15 12.95
C ARG A 33 4.50 -11.30 13.77
N VAL A 34 4.53 -9.98 13.59
CA VAL A 34 3.59 -9.04 14.22
C VAL A 34 2.27 -9.09 13.49
N MET A 35 1.26 -9.68 14.15
CA MET A 35 -0.06 -9.92 13.59
C MET A 35 -1.01 -8.75 13.82
N ALA A 36 -0.84 -8.00 14.91
CA ALA A 36 -1.60 -6.80 15.19
C ALA A 36 -0.82 -5.83 16.08
N VAL A 37 -1.11 -4.54 15.95
CA VAL A 37 -0.57 -3.49 16.82
C VAL A 37 -1.71 -2.80 17.57
N HIS A 38 -1.61 -2.82 18.89
CA HIS A 38 -2.53 -2.16 19.81
C HIS A 38 -1.80 -1.05 20.59
N ARG A 39 -2.53 -0.25 21.37
CA ARG A 39 -1.91 0.76 22.23
C ARG A 39 -1.13 0.06 23.36
N GLY A 40 0.19 0.04 23.25
CA GLY A 40 1.10 -0.48 24.28
C GLY A 40 1.37 -2.00 24.21
N GLN A 41 0.85 -2.68 23.19
CA GLN A 41 1.02 -4.14 23.03
C GLN A 41 1.00 -4.52 21.55
N ILE A 42 1.70 -5.59 21.19
CA ILE A 42 1.66 -6.21 19.87
C ILE A 42 1.24 -7.67 20.00
N ALA A 43 0.33 -8.10 19.13
CA ALA A 43 0.01 -9.52 18.99
C ALA A 43 0.99 -10.14 18.00
N VAL A 44 1.59 -11.27 18.34
CA VAL A 44 2.58 -11.96 17.52
C VAL A 44 2.25 -13.43 17.33
N ALA A 45 2.71 -14.02 16.23
CA ALA A 45 2.61 -15.44 15.95
C ALA A 45 3.94 -15.98 15.43
N GLY A 46 4.33 -17.18 15.88
CA GLY A 46 5.49 -17.91 15.39
C GLY A 46 5.14 -19.39 15.20
N SER A 47 6.15 -20.23 14.98
CA SER A 47 5.92 -21.65 14.67
C SER A 47 5.25 -22.39 15.83
N GLY A 48 3.96 -22.70 15.67
CA GLY A 48 3.19 -23.41 16.67
C GLY A 48 2.85 -22.60 17.93
N TRP A 49 2.91 -21.27 17.87
CA TRP A 49 2.57 -20.42 19.01
C TRP A 49 2.10 -19.02 18.61
N ALA A 50 1.35 -18.40 19.51
CA ALA A 50 1.02 -16.99 19.43
C ALA A 50 0.97 -16.40 20.84
N GLY A 51 1.06 -15.09 20.94
CA GLY A 51 0.98 -14.39 22.21
C GLY A 51 1.03 -12.89 22.01
N ASP A 52 0.98 -12.17 23.12
CA ASP A 52 1.06 -10.72 23.12
C ASP A 52 2.33 -10.25 23.83
N LEU A 53 3.05 -9.33 23.20
CA LEU A 53 4.31 -8.79 23.71
C LEU A 53 4.24 -7.28 23.88
N SER A 54 5.13 -6.76 24.73
CA SER A 54 5.43 -5.34 24.72
C SER A 54 6.12 -4.96 23.41
N PRO A 55 5.73 -3.86 22.73
CA PRO A 55 6.45 -3.34 21.57
C PRO A 55 7.82 -2.74 21.93
N TYR A 56 8.11 -2.58 23.24
CA TYR A 56 9.36 -2.00 23.71
C TYR A 56 10.53 -2.97 23.47
N ILE A 57 11.48 -2.52 22.67
CA ILE A 57 12.75 -3.20 22.42
C ILE A 57 13.86 -2.37 23.08
N ALA A 58 14.65 -3.01 23.95
CA ALA A 58 15.71 -2.33 24.66
C ALA A 58 16.78 -1.80 23.69
N GLY A 59 17.09 -0.51 23.78
CA GLY A 59 18.08 0.14 22.90
C GLY A 59 17.55 0.53 21.51
N ALA A 60 16.29 0.22 21.18
CA ALA A 60 15.66 0.70 19.96
C ALA A 60 15.45 2.21 20.00
N THR A 61 15.76 2.87 18.89
CA THR A 61 15.46 4.29 18.72
C THR A 61 13.98 4.50 18.36
N PRO A 62 13.38 5.69 18.57
CA PRO A 62 11.99 6.00 18.17
C PRO A 62 11.74 6.03 16.64
N SER A 63 12.48 5.24 15.85
CA SER A 63 12.51 5.23 14.39
C SER A 63 12.01 3.89 13.82
N ASP A 64 12.58 3.45 12.69
CA ASP A 64 12.31 2.19 12.00
C ASP A 64 12.55 0.95 12.90
N ASP A 65 13.17 1.08 14.08
CA ASP A 65 13.36 -0.04 15.03
C ASP A 65 12.09 -0.41 15.83
N HIS A 66 11.00 0.36 15.72
CA HIS A 66 9.73 0.01 16.39
C HIS A 66 8.92 -0.99 15.57
N PRO A 67 8.32 -2.02 16.19
CA PRO A 67 7.51 -2.99 15.46
C PRO A 67 6.21 -2.36 14.93
N THR A 68 5.89 -2.66 13.67
CA THR A 68 4.58 -2.42 13.06
C THR A 68 3.97 -3.74 12.58
N VAL A 69 2.70 -3.72 12.19
CA VAL A 69 2.02 -4.91 11.68
C VAL A 69 2.72 -5.43 10.41
N GLY A 70 2.89 -6.76 10.33
CA GLY A 70 3.61 -7.43 9.25
C GLY A 70 5.12 -7.55 9.47
N ASP A 71 5.69 -6.88 10.48
CA ASP A 71 7.10 -7.05 10.85
C ASP A 71 7.41 -8.46 11.33
N TRP A 72 8.68 -8.84 11.15
CA TRP A 72 9.25 -10.02 11.78
C TRP A 72 10.18 -9.59 12.92
N LEU A 73 10.10 -10.29 14.03
CA LEU A 73 10.84 -10.04 15.25
C LEU A 73 11.60 -11.30 15.66
N LEU A 74 12.72 -11.11 16.36
CA LEU A 74 13.27 -12.14 17.23
C LEU A 74 12.73 -11.94 18.64
N THR A 75 12.28 -13.02 19.26
CA THR A 75 11.88 -13.05 20.66
C THR A 75 12.87 -13.83 21.51
N SER A 76 12.87 -13.59 22.82
CA SER A 76 13.63 -14.35 23.79
C SER A 76 13.25 -15.84 23.79
N ALA A 77 14.09 -16.69 24.39
CA ALA A 77 13.86 -18.14 24.47
C ALA A 77 12.53 -18.50 25.15
N ASP A 78 12.12 -17.73 26.15
CA ASP A 78 10.83 -17.86 26.84
C ASP A 78 9.66 -17.19 26.09
N ARG A 79 9.95 -16.55 24.94
CA ARG A 79 9.02 -15.84 24.07
C ARG A 79 8.32 -14.66 24.76
N ALA A 80 8.85 -14.16 25.87
CA ALA A 80 8.23 -13.09 26.66
C ALA A 80 8.64 -11.68 26.20
N GLN A 81 9.74 -11.54 25.45
CA GLN A 81 10.29 -10.24 25.06
C GLN A 81 10.65 -10.18 23.58
N ALA A 82 10.30 -9.07 22.92
CA ALA A 82 10.83 -8.71 21.61
C ALA A 82 12.28 -8.19 21.76
N LEU A 83 13.22 -8.83 21.07
CA LEU A 83 14.65 -8.52 21.14
C LEU A 83 15.10 -7.56 20.04
N ARG A 84 14.63 -7.77 18.81
CA ARG A 84 14.84 -6.85 17.68
C ARG A 84 13.87 -7.11 16.54
N VAL A 85 13.61 -6.08 15.74
CA VAL A 85 12.95 -6.19 14.44
C VAL A 85 13.97 -6.68 13.40
N LEU A 86 13.55 -7.58 12.51
CA LEU A 86 14.34 -8.00 11.36
C LEU A 86 14.21 -6.96 10.24
N GLY A 87 15.25 -6.82 9.41
CA GLY A 87 15.27 -5.94 8.25
C GLY A 87 14.08 -6.19 7.33
N ARG A 88 13.31 -5.14 7.07
CA ARG A 88 12.07 -5.18 6.29
C ARG A 88 12.37 -5.32 4.80
N LYS A 89 11.45 -5.96 4.07
CA LYS A 89 11.44 -5.93 2.60
C LYS A 89 10.91 -4.60 2.07
N ASN A 90 9.88 -4.08 2.72
CA ASN A 90 9.25 -2.81 2.43
C ASN A 90 8.47 -2.29 3.65
N LEU A 91 8.14 -1.00 3.65
CA LEU A 91 7.49 -0.32 4.76
C LEU A 91 6.57 0.81 4.27
N PHE A 92 5.28 0.68 4.55
CA PHE A 92 4.31 1.75 4.36
C PHE A 92 4.35 2.70 5.55
N LYS A 93 4.58 3.98 5.29
CA LYS A 93 4.56 5.07 6.29
C LYS A 93 3.51 6.11 5.91
N ARG A 94 3.02 6.85 6.91
CA ARG A 94 2.09 7.97 6.77
C ARG A 94 2.45 9.09 7.73
N ARG A 95 2.31 10.35 7.34
CA ARG A 95 2.45 11.47 8.29
C ARG A 95 1.33 11.45 9.35
N ALA A 96 1.70 11.53 10.62
CA ALA A 96 0.75 11.55 11.72
C ALA A 96 -0.05 12.88 11.73
N PRO A 97 -1.37 12.84 11.95
CA PRO A 97 -2.16 14.06 12.11
C PRO A 97 -1.65 14.88 13.32
N GLY A 98 -1.14 16.09 13.07
CA GLY A 98 -0.74 17.03 14.12
C GLY A 98 0.75 17.12 14.42
N ASP A 99 1.59 16.23 13.87
CA ASP A 99 3.05 16.36 13.93
C ASP A 99 3.65 16.36 12.51
N PRO A 100 4.11 17.52 12.00
CA PRO A 100 4.69 17.61 10.66
C PRO A 100 6.03 16.86 10.49
N ARG A 101 6.59 16.27 11.57
CA ARG A 101 7.80 15.42 11.54
C ARG A 101 7.54 13.96 11.93
N GLY A 102 6.35 13.63 12.43
CA GLY A 102 6.02 12.30 12.91
C GLY A 102 5.58 11.39 11.77
N GLU A 103 6.49 10.63 11.19
CA GLU A 103 6.11 9.49 10.36
C GLU A 103 5.52 8.38 11.23
N GLN A 104 4.36 7.87 10.84
CA GLN A 104 3.70 6.72 11.45
C GLN A 104 3.80 5.53 10.51
N MET A 105 4.44 4.45 10.98
CA MET A 105 4.45 3.17 10.29
C MET A 105 3.03 2.57 10.25
N ILE A 106 2.65 2.06 9.07
CA ILE A 106 1.32 1.51 8.80
C ILE A 106 1.36 0.01 8.64
N ALA A 107 2.31 -0.50 7.85
CA ALA A 107 2.45 -1.92 7.53
C ALA A 107 3.84 -2.21 6.96
N ALA A 108 4.38 -3.40 7.21
CA ALA A 108 5.65 -3.86 6.68
C ALA A 108 5.52 -5.23 5.99
N ASN A 109 6.48 -5.54 5.12
CA ASN A 109 6.63 -6.84 4.46
C ASN A 109 5.36 -7.29 3.71
N VAL A 110 4.82 -6.38 2.90
CA VAL A 110 3.73 -6.66 1.97
C VAL A 110 4.33 -7.21 0.68
N ASP A 111 3.85 -8.36 0.21
CA ASP A 111 4.32 -8.94 -1.06
C ASP A 111 3.63 -8.28 -2.26
N THR A 112 2.34 -7.99 -2.16
CA THR A 112 1.57 -7.42 -3.28
C THR A 112 0.55 -6.40 -2.80
N VAL A 113 0.44 -5.27 -3.50
CA VAL A 113 -0.60 -4.28 -3.28
C VAL A 113 -1.64 -4.32 -4.40
N PHE A 114 -2.89 -4.53 -4.04
CA PHE A 114 -4.01 -4.46 -4.96
C PHE A 114 -4.50 -3.03 -5.08
N LEU A 115 -4.34 -2.46 -6.28
CA LEU A 115 -4.81 -1.13 -6.62
C LEU A 115 -6.23 -1.21 -7.17
N VAL A 116 -7.21 -0.96 -6.31
CA VAL A 116 -8.62 -1.15 -6.61
C VAL A 116 -9.25 0.13 -7.15
N ALA A 117 -9.80 0.04 -8.35
CA ALA A 117 -10.61 1.07 -9.00
C ALA A 117 -11.91 0.46 -9.53
N SER A 118 -12.99 1.24 -9.61
CA SER A 118 -14.27 0.78 -10.14
C SER A 118 -14.46 1.21 -11.59
N CYS A 119 -15.03 0.32 -12.42
CA CYS A 119 -15.45 0.58 -13.80
C CYS A 119 -16.74 1.41 -13.86
N ASN A 120 -16.71 2.60 -13.27
CA ASN A 120 -17.82 3.54 -13.28
C ASN A 120 -17.29 4.98 -13.46
N GLN A 121 -18.16 5.98 -13.31
CA GLN A 121 -17.81 7.39 -13.41
C GLN A 121 -16.73 7.89 -12.41
N ASP A 122 -16.45 7.14 -11.34
CA ASP A 122 -15.44 7.49 -10.34
C ASP A 122 -14.03 7.00 -10.71
N PHE A 123 -13.91 6.25 -11.82
CA PHE A 123 -12.64 5.81 -12.38
C PHE A 123 -11.73 7.01 -12.65
N SER A 124 -10.49 6.92 -12.20
CA SER A 124 -9.54 8.01 -12.30
C SER A 124 -8.14 7.48 -12.53
N VAL A 125 -7.66 7.59 -13.77
CA VAL A 125 -6.29 7.28 -14.19
C VAL A 125 -5.28 8.02 -13.32
N ALA A 126 -5.48 9.33 -13.13
CA ALA A 126 -4.60 10.16 -12.30
C ALA A 126 -4.49 9.69 -10.84
N ARG A 127 -5.54 9.04 -10.30
CA ARG A 127 -5.48 8.48 -8.95
C ARG A 127 -4.75 7.14 -8.91
N LEU A 128 -4.95 6.32 -9.94
CA LEU A 128 -4.26 5.04 -10.07
C LEU A 128 -2.75 5.25 -10.27
N GLU A 129 -2.36 6.19 -11.13
CA GLU A 129 -0.97 6.64 -11.31
C GLU A 129 -0.31 6.96 -9.96
N ARG A 130 -0.99 7.74 -9.11
CA ARG A 130 -0.48 8.08 -7.77
C ARG A 130 -0.31 6.86 -6.85
N TYR A 131 -1.16 5.85 -6.96
CA TYR A 131 -0.98 4.63 -6.17
C TYR A 131 0.16 3.76 -6.69
N LEU A 132 0.36 3.74 -8.01
CA LEU A 132 1.50 3.05 -8.63
C LEU A 132 2.83 3.69 -8.21
N VAL A 133 2.89 5.02 -8.19
CA VAL A 133 4.02 5.78 -7.64
C VAL A 133 4.37 5.29 -6.23
N LEU A 134 3.37 5.27 -5.34
CA LEU A 134 3.58 4.86 -3.95
C LEU A 134 4.06 3.40 -3.86
N ALA A 135 3.51 2.50 -4.67
CA ALA A 135 3.91 1.10 -4.69
C ALA A 135 5.39 0.95 -5.10
N ARG A 136 5.85 1.75 -6.08
CA ARG A 136 7.25 1.78 -6.51
C ARG A 136 8.17 2.35 -5.45
N GLU A 137 7.81 3.47 -4.85
CA GLU A 137 8.58 4.10 -3.76
C GLU A 137 8.78 3.14 -2.58
N VAL A 138 7.75 2.36 -2.26
CA VAL A 138 7.78 1.34 -1.20
C VAL A 138 8.51 0.07 -1.64
N GLY A 139 8.68 -0.18 -2.94
CA GLY A 139 9.29 -1.40 -3.48
C GLY A 139 8.39 -2.62 -3.33
N VAL A 140 7.10 -2.49 -3.64
CA VAL A 140 6.11 -3.57 -3.59
C VAL A 140 5.46 -3.81 -4.95
N ASP A 141 5.18 -5.07 -5.27
CA ASP A 141 4.50 -5.44 -6.51
C ASP A 141 3.06 -4.90 -6.51
N ALA A 142 2.62 -4.32 -7.63
CA ALA A 142 1.29 -3.77 -7.78
C ALA A 142 0.47 -4.58 -8.80
N VAL A 143 -0.77 -4.90 -8.43
CA VAL A 143 -1.76 -5.51 -9.33
C VAL A 143 -3.01 -4.63 -9.34
N VAL A 144 -3.45 -4.20 -10.52
CA VAL A 144 -4.63 -3.34 -10.65
C VAL A 144 -5.88 -4.20 -10.70
N ILE A 145 -6.83 -3.92 -9.81
CA ILE A 145 -8.11 -4.63 -9.73
C ILE A 145 -9.22 -3.67 -10.16
N LEU A 146 -9.84 -3.97 -11.29
CA LEU A 146 -10.97 -3.24 -11.83
C LEU A 146 -12.28 -3.91 -11.39
N THR A 147 -13.01 -3.25 -10.51
CA THR A 147 -14.25 -3.77 -9.91
C THR A 147 -15.50 -3.21 -10.58
N LYS A 148 -16.66 -3.76 -10.20
CA LYS A 148 -17.99 -3.29 -10.66
C LYS A 148 -18.13 -3.34 -12.18
N ILE A 149 -17.57 -4.40 -12.78
CA ILE A 149 -17.64 -4.63 -14.22
C ILE A 149 -19.09 -4.81 -14.70
N ASP A 150 -20.00 -5.18 -13.80
CA ASP A 150 -21.44 -5.25 -14.03
C ASP A 150 -22.10 -3.90 -14.36
N LEU A 151 -21.41 -2.78 -14.11
CA LEU A 151 -21.89 -1.43 -14.40
C LEU A 151 -21.48 -0.92 -15.79
N THR A 152 -20.78 -1.74 -16.58
CA THR A 152 -20.32 -1.36 -17.92
C THR A 152 -20.38 -2.53 -18.88
N ASP A 153 -20.79 -2.25 -20.12
CA ASP A 153 -20.72 -3.24 -21.20
C ASP A 153 -19.34 -3.28 -21.88
N THR A 154 -18.40 -2.40 -21.46
CA THR A 154 -17.08 -2.24 -22.09
C THR A 154 -15.93 -2.15 -21.08
N PRO A 155 -15.75 -3.17 -20.21
CA PRO A 155 -14.68 -3.19 -19.21
C PRO A 155 -13.28 -3.08 -19.84
N GLU A 156 -13.10 -3.52 -21.08
CA GLU A 156 -11.85 -3.45 -21.85
C GLU A 156 -11.34 -2.02 -21.99
N THR A 157 -12.24 -1.03 -22.14
CA THR A 157 -11.86 0.39 -22.23
C THR A 157 -11.12 0.86 -20.97
N TYR A 158 -11.52 0.35 -19.80
CA TYR A 158 -10.86 0.66 -18.54
C TYR A 158 -9.51 -0.06 -18.45
N VAL A 159 -9.43 -1.32 -18.90
CA VAL A 159 -8.18 -2.08 -18.97
C VAL A 159 -7.16 -1.35 -19.85
N ASP A 160 -7.58 -0.89 -21.03
CA ASP A 160 -6.72 -0.16 -21.96
C ASP A 160 -6.25 1.17 -21.36
N ALA A 161 -7.13 1.88 -20.65
CA ALA A 161 -6.74 3.11 -19.93
C ALA A 161 -5.70 2.84 -18.84
N VAL A 162 -5.75 1.68 -18.16
CA VAL A 162 -4.73 1.27 -17.19
C VAL A 162 -3.42 0.91 -17.89
N ARG A 163 -3.47 0.10 -18.94
CA ARG A 163 -2.29 -0.31 -19.73
C ARG A 163 -1.62 0.87 -20.43
N ALA A 164 -2.36 1.93 -20.74
CA ALA A 164 -1.82 3.17 -21.26
C ALA A 164 -0.97 3.95 -20.23
N ILE A 165 -1.12 3.68 -18.92
CA ILE A 165 -0.17 4.18 -17.91
C ILE A 165 1.15 3.41 -18.04
N GLU A 166 1.06 2.08 -18.03
CA GLU A 166 2.22 1.20 -18.14
C GLU A 166 1.80 -0.15 -18.77
N PRO A 167 2.35 -0.52 -19.94
CA PRO A 167 1.93 -1.71 -20.67
C PRO A 167 2.14 -3.04 -19.93
N GLY A 168 3.09 -3.08 -19.00
CA GLY A 168 3.45 -4.29 -18.23
C GLY A 168 2.59 -4.55 -17.00
N LEU A 169 1.65 -3.65 -16.66
CA LEU A 169 0.83 -3.82 -15.46
C LEU A 169 -0.13 -5.00 -15.60
N ILE A 170 -0.16 -5.81 -14.54
CA ILE A 170 -1.17 -6.84 -14.38
C ILE A 170 -2.49 -6.17 -14.00
N VAL A 171 -3.52 -6.43 -14.80
CA VAL A 171 -4.86 -5.87 -14.62
C VAL A 171 -5.87 -7.02 -14.58
N GLU A 172 -6.59 -7.13 -13.48
CA GLU A 172 -7.67 -8.10 -13.29
C GLU A 172 -9.01 -7.38 -13.19
N THR A 173 -9.94 -7.74 -14.07
CA THR A 173 -11.32 -7.27 -14.03
C THR A 173 -12.17 -8.25 -13.25
N VAL A 174 -12.87 -7.81 -12.21
CA VAL A 174 -13.65 -8.69 -11.33
C VAL A 174 -15.00 -8.06 -10.96
N ASP A 175 -16.06 -8.86 -10.92
CA ASP A 175 -17.18 -8.53 -10.05
C ASP A 175 -16.85 -9.05 -8.64
N GLY A 176 -16.67 -8.14 -7.68
CA GLY A 176 -16.29 -8.52 -6.33
C GLY A 176 -17.34 -9.34 -5.58
N ARG A 177 -18.55 -9.46 -6.12
CA ARG A 177 -19.64 -10.30 -5.59
C ARG A 177 -19.56 -11.73 -6.10
N GLU A 178 -18.82 -11.98 -7.17
CA GLU A 178 -18.70 -13.30 -7.80
C GLU A 178 -17.46 -14.02 -7.27
N PRO A 179 -17.61 -15.11 -6.48
CA PRO A 179 -16.48 -15.83 -5.91
C PRO A 179 -15.51 -16.37 -6.96
N ASP A 180 -16.02 -16.85 -8.11
CA ASP A 180 -15.20 -17.38 -9.20
C ASP A 180 -14.35 -16.30 -9.87
N ALA A 181 -14.85 -15.06 -9.95
CA ALA A 181 -14.06 -13.94 -10.45
C ALA A 181 -12.94 -13.56 -9.49
N VAL A 182 -13.24 -13.56 -8.19
CA VAL A 182 -12.27 -13.28 -7.12
C VAL A 182 -11.24 -14.39 -6.96
N ALA A 183 -11.57 -15.63 -7.31
CA ALA A 183 -10.64 -16.77 -7.27
C ALA A 183 -9.41 -16.56 -8.16
N ARG A 184 -9.48 -15.73 -9.21
CA ARG A 184 -8.31 -15.34 -10.02
C ARG A 184 -7.25 -14.62 -9.19
N LEU A 185 -7.65 -13.93 -8.12
CA LEU A 185 -6.72 -13.22 -7.23
C LEU A 185 -5.96 -14.17 -6.29
N ALA A 186 -6.33 -15.46 -6.24
CA ALA A 186 -5.70 -16.45 -5.38
C ALA A 186 -4.20 -16.61 -5.63
N ALA A 187 -3.72 -16.34 -6.85
CA ALA A 187 -2.31 -16.44 -7.21
C ALA A 187 -1.40 -15.56 -6.34
N TRP A 188 -1.89 -14.39 -5.92
CA TRP A 188 -1.16 -13.46 -5.03
C TRP A 188 -1.49 -13.66 -3.54
N CYS A 189 -2.54 -14.41 -3.23
CA CYS A 189 -3.06 -14.63 -1.88
C CYS A 189 -2.66 -16.00 -1.29
N GLY A 190 -1.71 -16.70 -1.91
CA GLY A 190 -1.26 -18.03 -1.50
C GLY A 190 -0.56 -18.06 -0.13
N ILE A 191 -0.17 -19.26 0.29
CA ILE A 191 0.47 -19.52 1.59
C ILE A 191 1.64 -18.55 1.83
N GLY A 192 1.63 -17.90 2.99
CA GLY A 192 2.68 -16.98 3.42
C GLY A 192 2.68 -15.62 2.72
N LYS A 193 1.94 -15.46 1.62
CA LYS A 193 1.86 -14.18 0.89
C LYS A 193 1.04 -13.17 1.66
N THR A 194 1.45 -11.91 1.54
CA THR A 194 0.87 -10.78 2.25
C THR A 194 0.38 -9.77 1.24
N VAL A 195 -0.93 -9.56 1.21
CA VAL A 195 -1.57 -8.62 0.30
C VAL A 195 -2.15 -7.43 1.05
N ALA A 196 -2.15 -6.27 0.41
CA ALA A 196 -2.77 -5.06 0.94
C ALA A 196 -3.64 -4.40 -0.13
N PHE A 197 -4.64 -3.62 0.29
CA PHE A 197 -5.59 -2.98 -0.63
C PHE A 197 -5.44 -1.46 -0.60
N LEU A 198 -5.31 -0.86 -1.78
CA LEU A 198 -5.29 0.58 -1.98
C LEU A 198 -6.39 0.98 -2.96
N GLY A 199 -7.10 2.07 -2.68
CA GLY A 199 -8.17 2.52 -3.56
C GLY A 199 -9.11 3.50 -2.88
N SER A 200 -9.92 4.21 -3.67
CA SER A 200 -10.88 5.18 -3.14
C SER A 200 -11.98 4.55 -2.31
N SER A 201 -12.65 5.34 -1.46
CA SER A 201 -13.87 4.86 -0.79
C SER A 201 -14.93 4.51 -1.86
N GLY A 202 -15.70 3.45 -1.63
CA GLY A 202 -16.79 3.06 -2.53
C GLY A 202 -16.41 2.28 -3.79
N VAL A 203 -15.12 2.03 -4.05
CA VAL A 203 -14.65 1.25 -5.22
C VAL A 203 -14.78 -0.28 -5.04
N GLY A 204 -15.43 -0.77 -3.98
CA GLY A 204 -15.66 -2.20 -3.78
C GLY A 204 -14.57 -2.98 -3.02
N LYS A 205 -13.59 -2.31 -2.39
CA LYS A 205 -12.55 -2.98 -1.57
C LYS A 205 -13.13 -3.88 -0.47
N SER A 206 -14.07 -3.38 0.33
CA SER A 206 -14.67 -4.14 1.43
C SER A 206 -15.41 -5.38 0.92
N THR A 207 -16.10 -5.26 -0.22
CA THR A 207 -16.74 -6.39 -0.88
C THR A 207 -15.71 -7.43 -1.30
N LEU A 208 -14.62 -7.03 -1.96
CA LEU A 208 -13.53 -7.93 -2.34
C LEU A 208 -12.88 -8.61 -1.13
N VAL A 209 -12.60 -7.86 -0.07
CA VAL A 209 -12.02 -8.38 1.18
C VAL A 209 -12.93 -9.45 1.78
N ASN A 210 -14.23 -9.21 1.82
CA ASN A 210 -15.18 -10.18 2.37
C ASN A 210 -15.24 -11.46 1.52
N THR A 211 -15.22 -11.33 0.20
CA THR A 211 -15.22 -12.49 -0.71
C THR A 211 -13.91 -13.28 -0.61
N LEU A 212 -12.76 -12.61 -0.51
CA LEU A 212 -11.45 -13.27 -0.35
C LEU A 212 -11.26 -13.97 1.00
N ARG A 213 -11.90 -13.47 2.05
CA ARG A 213 -11.88 -14.08 3.38
C ARG A 213 -12.86 -15.24 3.54
N GLY A 214 -13.59 -15.59 2.49
CA GLY A 214 -14.58 -16.66 2.50
C GLY A 214 -15.93 -16.24 3.09
N SER A 215 -16.99 -16.73 2.43
CA SER A 215 -18.40 -16.49 2.77
C SER A 215 -18.79 -16.95 4.19
N ALA A 216 -18.00 -17.82 4.83
CA ALA A 216 -18.22 -18.25 6.21
C ALA A 216 -17.93 -17.15 7.25
N SER A 217 -17.21 -16.09 6.88
CA SER A 217 -17.00 -14.91 7.73
C SER A 217 -18.18 -13.92 7.72
N ILE A 218 -19.10 -14.05 6.75
CA ILE A 218 -20.30 -13.22 6.62
C ILE A 218 -21.24 -13.42 7.82
N ALA A 219 -21.28 -14.63 8.40
CA ALA A 219 -22.16 -14.98 9.50
C ALA A 219 -21.78 -14.35 10.85
N THR A 220 -20.54 -13.87 11.04
CA THR A 220 -20.10 -13.30 12.33
C THR A 220 -20.00 -11.77 12.36
N GLN A 221 -20.17 -11.09 11.22
CA GLN A 221 -20.22 -9.62 11.17
C GLN A 221 -21.59 -9.04 10.82
N ALA A 222 -22.58 -9.86 10.49
CA ALA A 222 -23.94 -9.41 10.17
C ALA A 222 -24.72 -8.78 11.35
N ILE A 223 -24.15 -8.73 12.57
CA ILE A 223 -24.78 -8.02 13.70
C ILE A 223 -23.72 -7.19 14.44
N ARG A 224 -23.36 -6.04 13.86
CA ARG A 224 -23.11 -4.80 14.63
C ARG A 224 -23.82 -3.65 13.92
N GLU A 225 -25.12 -3.81 13.70
CA GLU A 225 -26.04 -2.69 13.53
C GLU A 225 -26.23 -1.99 14.88
N HIS A 226 -25.27 -1.15 15.27
CA HIS A 226 -25.55 -0.02 16.16
C HIS A 226 -24.49 1.05 15.98
N ASP A 227 -24.67 1.87 14.94
CA ASP A 227 -24.82 3.32 15.06
C ASP A 227 -24.72 3.95 13.68
N GLY A 228 -25.84 4.52 13.24
CA GLY A 228 -26.04 5.14 11.93
C GLY A 228 -25.29 6.46 11.76
N THR A 229 -23.97 6.43 11.85
CA THR A 229 -23.09 7.50 11.34
C THR A 229 -21.89 6.88 10.64
N GLY A 230 -21.83 7.05 9.33
CA GLY A 230 -20.77 6.51 8.47
C GLY A 230 -19.39 7.00 8.88
N ARG A 231 -18.70 6.21 9.71
CA ARG A 231 -17.29 6.37 10.02
C ARG A 231 -16.66 5.00 10.24
N HIS A 232 -16.54 4.23 9.16
CA HIS A 232 -15.69 3.04 9.13
C HIS A 232 -14.23 3.47 9.26
N THR A 233 -13.80 3.74 10.49
CA THR A 233 -12.40 3.90 10.85
C THR A 233 -11.99 2.55 11.40
N THR A 234 -11.39 1.68 10.58
CA THR A 234 -10.71 0.49 11.11
C THR A 234 -9.54 0.99 11.96
N THR A 235 -9.77 1.19 13.25
CA THR A 235 -8.79 1.74 14.20
C THR A 235 -7.77 0.68 14.66
N VAL A 236 -7.96 -0.58 14.30
CA VAL A 236 -7.07 -1.70 14.63
C VAL A 236 -6.34 -2.14 13.38
N ARG A 237 -5.00 -2.06 13.42
CA ARG A 237 -4.11 -2.55 12.37
C ARG A 237 -3.78 -4.00 12.67
N GLN A 238 -4.35 -4.90 11.89
CA GLN A 238 -4.19 -6.34 12.08
C GLN A 238 -4.13 -7.06 10.73
N MET A 239 -3.52 -8.23 10.75
CA MET A 239 -3.49 -9.16 9.63
C MET A 239 -4.71 -10.07 9.69
N HIS A 240 -5.36 -10.26 8.55
CA HIS A 240 -6.50 -11.15 8.39
C HIS A 240 -6.10 -12.35 7.54
N ARG A 241 -6.39 -13.56 8.01
CA ARG A 241 -6.15 -14.77 7.23
C ARG A 241 -7.10 -14.83 6.03
N LEU A 242 -6.56 -15.20 4.87
CA LEU A 242 -7.31 -15.50 3.65
C LEU A 242 -7.50 -17.02 3.50
N ASP A 243 -8.56 -17.44 2.80
CA ASP A 243 -8.88 -18.86 2.60
C ASP A 243 -7.77 -19.62 1.87
N GLN A 244 -7.03 -18.91 1.02
CA GLN A 244 -5.93 -19.44 0.21
C GLN A 244 -4.62 -19.59 1.00
N GLY A 245 -4.61 -19.22 2.29
CA GLY A 245 -3.48 -19.36 3.20
C GLY A 245 -2.60 -18.13 3.35
N GLY A 246 -2.82 -17.09 2.54
CA GLY A 246 -2.16 -15.80 2.68
C GLY A 246 -2.79 -14.89 3.73
N TRP A 247 -2.30 -13.66 3.77
CA TRP A 247 -2.64 -12.65 4.76
C TRP A 247 -3.03 -11.34 4.10
N LEU A 248 -4.08 -10.73 4.61
CA LEU A 248 -4.54 -9.41 4.22
C LEU A 248 -4.19 -8.38 5.30
N LEU A 249 -3.55 -7.29 4.88
CA LEU A 249 -3.35 -6.10 5.69
C LEU A 249 -4.35 -5.01 5.28
N ASP A 250 -5.23 -4.63 6.21
CA ASP A 250 -6.12 -3.49 6.01
C ASP A 250 -5.32 -2.19 6.20
N LEU A 251 -4.94 -1.57 5.09
CA LEU A 251 -4.37 -0.23 5.10
C LEU A 251 -5.54 0.77 5.26
N PRO A 252 -5.67 1.47 6.40
CA PRO A 252 -6.76 2.41 6.59
C PRO A 252 -6.81 3.40 5.44
N GLY A 253 -8.02 3.64 4.92
CA GLY A 253 -8.25 4.32 3.65
C GLY A 253 -7.35 5.54 3.44
N MET A 254 -6.56 5.49 2.36
CA MET A 254 -5.59 6.48 1.89
C MET A 254 -6.08 7.93 1.77
N ARG A 255 -7.35 8.25 2.08
CA ARG A 255 -7.81 9.64 2.21
C ARG A 255 -6.96 10.46 3.20
N GLU A 256 -6.25 9.80 4.10
CA GLU A 256 -5.34 10.43 5.08
C GLU A 256 -3.84 10.25 4.77
N LEU A 257 -3.45 9.50 3.74
CA LEU A 257 -2.09 9.55 3.20
C LEU A 257 -2.00 10.80 2.31
N GLN A 258 -2.05 11.95 2.97
CA GLN A 258 -1.81 13.24 2.34
C GLN A 258 -0.37 13.25 1.83
N LEU A 259 -0.28 13.11 0.52
CA LEU A 259 0.75 13.57 -0.42
C LEU A 259 1.46 14.81 0.11
N SER A 260 2.39 14.59 1.02
CA SER A 260 3.33 15.62 1.42
C SER A 260 4.76 15.20 1.10
N ASP A 261 4.92 13.99 0.54
CA ASP A 261 6.15 13.46 -0.06
C ASP A 261 5.96 13.01 -1.53
N ALA A 262 4.80 13.24 -2.13
CA ALA A 262 4.54 12.91 -3.53
C ALA A 262 5.38 13.71 -4.54
N ALA A 263 6.06 14.76 -4.10
CA ALA A 263 6.96 15.53 -4.94
C ALA A 263 8.12 14.67 -5.50
N ALA A 264 8.56 13.65 -4.75
CA ALA A 264 9.63 12.75 -5.21
C ALA A 264 9.11 11.71 -6.22
N GLY A 265 7.99 11.05 -5.93
CA GLY A 265 7.45 10.00 -6.80
C GLY A 265 6.69 10.51 -8.05
N ILE A 266 6.19 11.76 -8.02
CA ILE A 266 5.65 12.42 -9.22
C ILE A 266 6.78 12.76 -10.20
N ALA A 267 7.98 13.09 -9.71
CA ALA A 267 9.15 13.28 -10.57
C ALA A 267 9.46 11.98 -11.34
N GLU A 268 9.40 10.81 -10.68
CA GLU A 268 9.70 9.51 -11.32
C GLU A 268 8.71 9.05 -12.40
N VAL A 269 7.39 9.26 -12.23
CA VAL A 269 6.38 8.86 -13.26
C VAL A 269 6.34 9.81 -14.45
N PHE A 270 6.85 11.02 -14.26
CA PHE A 270 7.04 12.00 -15.31
C PHE A 270 8.53 12.29 -15.53
N ASP A 271 9.41 11.32 -15.27
CA ASP A 271 10.86 11.50 -15.41
C ASP A 271 11.19 11.91 -16.84
N ASP A 272 10.48 11.36 -17.82
CA ASP A 272 10.58 11.75 -19.22
C ASP A 272 10.25 13.23 -19.47
N PHE A 273 9.26 13.81 -18.76
CA PHE A 273 9.01 15.25 -18.77
C PHE A 273 10.04 16.04 -17.95
N THR A 274 10.50 15.52 -16.82
CA THR A 274 11.48 16.17 -15.94
C THR A 274 12.86 16.26 -16.63
N PHE A 275 13.33 15.19 -17.26
CA PHE A 275 14.54 15.17 -18.08
C PHE A 275 14.42 16.10 -19.29
N ALA A 276 13.31 16.04 -20.03
CA ALA A 276 13.07 16.96 -21.14
C ALA A 276 12.95 18.42 -20.68
N ALA A 277 12.50 18.69 -19.46
CA ALA A 277 12.45 20.04 -18.89
C ALA A 277 13.85 20.58 -18.57
N GLN A 278 14.80 19.73 -18.13
CA GLN A 278 16.20 20.11 -17.89
C GLN A 278 16.94 20.50 -19.17
N GLU A 279 16.55 19.95 -20.33
CA GLU A 279 17.10 20.30 -21.64
C GLU A 279 16.47 21.56 -22.25
N CYS A 280 15.55 22.22 -21.55
CA CYS A 280 15.00 23.49 -22.02
C CYS A 280 16.07 24.57 -22.07
N ARG A 281 16.00 25.40 -23.11
CA ARG A 281 16.89 26.57 -23.27
C ARG A 281 16.85 27.53 -22.08
N PHE A 282 15.71 27.61 -21.39
CA PHE A 282 15.49 28.52 -20.26
C PHE A 282 15.22 27.72 -18.99
N SER A 283 15.88 28.10 -17.89
CA SER A 283 15.73 27.45 -16.58
C SER A 283 14.38 27.72 -15.89
N ASN A 284 13.58 28.65 -16.41
CA ASN A 284 12.25 29.01 -15.94
C ASN A 284 11.18 28.82 -17.02
N CYS A 285 11.39 27.88 -17.94
CA CYS A 285 10.45 27.55 -19.01
C CYS A 285 9.09 27.13 -18.42
N ALA A 286 8.00 27.77 -18.83
CA ALA A 286 6.64 27.39 -18.47
C ALA A 286 6.05 26.33 -19.41
N HIS A 287 6.82 25.91 -20.42
CA HIS A 287 6.47 24.94 -21.46
C HIS A 287 5.19 25.31 -22.26
N GLY A 288 4.79 26.58 -22.17
CA GLY A 288 3.55 27.15 -22.71
C GLY A 288 3.67 27.65 -24.15
N GLY A 289 4.90 27.80 -24.64
CA GLY A 289 5.18 28.16 -26.04
C GLY A 289 6.57 28.78 -26.26
N GLU A 290 7.50 28.62 -25.31
CA GLU A 290 8.81 29.24 -25.40
C GLU A 290 9.69 28.64 -26.52
N PRO A 291 10.48 29.46 -27.22
CA PRO A 291 11.41 28.98 -28.22
C PRO A 291 12.53 28.15 -27.56
N GLY A 292 12.75 26.93 -28.04
CA GLY A 292 13.73 26.00 -27.46
C GLY A 292 13.25 25.22 -26.23
N CYS A 293 11.94 25.00 -26.12
CA CYS A 293 11.35 24.10 -25.12
C CYS A 293 11.50 22.64 -25.55
N ALA A 294 12.36 21.88 -24.87
CA ALA A 294 12.61 20.47 -25.17
C ALA A 294 11.41 19.57 -24.86
N VAL A 295 10.62 19.88 -23.83
CA VAL A 295 9.34 19.20 -23.55
C VAL A 295 8.39 19.27 -24.74
N ARG A 296 8.31 20.42 -25.41
CA ARG A 296 7.40 20.62 -26.54
C ARG A 296 7.91 19.98 -27.81
N ALA A 297 9.23 20.04 -28.04
CA ALA A 297 9.87 19.28 -29.11
C ALA A 297 9.64 17.77 -28.96
N ALA A 298 9.67 17.25 -27.73
CA ALA A 298 9.39 15.85 -27.44
C ALA A 298 7.89 15.49 -27.61
N ILE A 299 6.98 16.44 -27.41
CA ILE A 299 5.55 16.27 -27.75
C ILE A 299 5.35 16.27 -29.27
N ASP A 300 5.97 17.19 -29.99
CA ASP A 300 5.89 17.28 -31.45
C ASP A 300 6.52 16.04 -32.13
N ALA A 301 7.54 15.44 -31.50
CA ALA A 301 8.16 14.18 -31.92
C ALA A 301 7.36 12.92 -31.54
N GLY A 302 6.26 13.06 -30.78
CA GLY A 302 5.41 11.94 -30.35
C GLY A 302 5.99 11.08 -29.22
N THR A 303 7.16 11.43 -28.68
CA THR A 303 7.78 10.75 -27.53
C THR A 303 7.07 11.06 -26.21
N LEU A 304 6.46 12.24 -26.10
CA LEU A 304 5.59 12.63 -24.99
C LEU A 304 4.19 12.92 -25.54
N THR A 305 3.13 12.59 -24.79
CA THR A 305 1.76 12.83 -25.26
C THR A 305 1.17 14.13 -24.68
N PRO A 306 0.37 14.88 -25.46
CA PRO A 306 -0.32 16.09 -24.98
C PRO A 306 -1.20 15.82 -23.75
N GLU A 307 -1.83 14.64 -23.67
CA GLU A 307 -2.67 14.24 -22.55
C GLU A 307 -1.84 13.99 -21.27
N ARG A 308 -0.61 13.46 -21.40
CA ARG A 308 0.32 13.32 -20.28
C ARG A 308 0.89 14.69 -19.87
N PHE A 309 1.17 15.58 -20.82
CA PHE A 309 1.60 16.95 -20.54
C PHE A 309 0.57 17.74 -19.73
N ALA A 310 -0.72 17.65 -20.10
CA ALA A 310 -1.79 18.30 -19.37
C ALA A 310 -1.92 17.78 -17.92
N ARG A 311 -1.73 16.47 -17.73
CA ARG A 311 -1.71 15.84 -16.40
C ARG A 311 -0.51 16.30 -15.57
N TRP A 312 0.69 16.32 -16.15
CA TRP A 312 1.91 16.80 -15.52
C TRP A 312 1.77 18.26 -15.04
N ARG A 313 1.29 19.16 -15.92
CA ARG A 313 1.04 20.57 -15.59
C ARG A 313 -0.01 20.77 -14.49
N ALA A 314 -1.07 19.98 -14.49
CA ALA A 314 -2.11 20.05 -13.45
C ALA A 314 -1.57 19.62 -12.08
N LEU A 315 -0.62 18.68 -12.05
CA LEU A 315 0.04 18.24 -10.82
C LEU A 315 1.00 19.31 -10.27
N GLU A 316 1.87 19.89 -11.11
CA GLU A 316 2.75 21.00 -10.70
C GLU A 316 1.97 22.19 -10.13
N ALA A 317 0.85 22.55 -10.77
CA ALA A 317 -0.01 23.63 -10.30
C ALA A 317 -0.70 23.30 -8.96
N GLY A 318 -1.08 22.03 -8.75
CA GLY A 318 -1.63 21.53 -7.49
C GLY A 318 -0.61 21.54 -6.34
N GLU A 319 0.66 21.27 -6.64
CA GLU A 319 1.77 21.38 -5.69
C GLU A 319 2.00 22.83 -5.27
N ALA A 320 2.15 23.75 -6.23
CA ALA A 320 2.33 25.17 -5.94
C ALA A 320 1.22 25.74 -5.03
N ALA A 321 -0.03 25.32 -5.26
CA ALA A 321 -1.17 25.71 -4.44
C ALA A 321 -1.15 25.09 -3.02
N THR A 322 -0.62 23.87 -2.88
CA THR A 322 -0.50 23.15 -1.60
C THR A 322 0.64 23.74 -0.76
N THR A 323 1.79 24.04 -1.37
CA THR A 323 2.95 24.69 -0.75
C THR A 323 2.62 26.13 -0.32
N ALA A 324 1.83 26.86 -1.13
CA ALA A 324 1.36 28.21 -0.79
C ALA A 324 0.31 28.22 0.35
N ARG A 325 -0.48 27.15 0.50
CA ARG A 325 -1.45 27.02 1.61
C ARG A 325 -0.79 26.63 2.93
N THR A 326 0.29 25.84 2.87
CA THR A 326 1.08 25.48 4.06
C THR A 326 1.92 26.64 4.57
N SER A 327 2.47 27.50 3.70
CA SER A 327 3.22 28.69 4.12
C SER A 327 2.36 29.78 4.78
N ARG A 328 1.07 29.88 4.40
CA ARG A 328 0.12 30.85 4.97
C ARG A 328 -0.46 30.48 6.35
N ARG A 329 -0.23 29.26 6.84
CA ARG A 329 -0.88 28.73 8.05
C ARG A 329 0.00 28.74 9.31
N ARG A 330 1.13 29.45 9.31
CA ARG A 330 1.92 29.76 10.52
C ARG A 330 1.26 30.91 11.31
N PRO A 331 0.72 30.69 12.52
CA PRO A 331 0.64 31.77 13.50
C PRO A 331 2.04 31.98 14.10
N ARG A 332 2.36 33.24 14.43
CA ARG A 332 3.46 33.59 15.33
C ARG A 332 3.18 33.12 16.74
#